data_AF-A0A1V4U915-F1
#
_entry.id   AF-A0A1V4U915-F1
#
_cell.length_a   1.000
_cell.length_b   1.000
_cell.length_c   1.000
_cell.angle_alpha   90.00
_cell.angle_beta   90.00
_cell.angle_gamma   90.00
#
_symmetry.space_group_name_H-M   'P 1'
#
loop_
_entity.id
_entity.type
_entity.pdbx_description
1 polymer ?
#
loop_
_entity_poly.entity_id
_entity_poly.type
_entity_poly.pdbx_seq_one_letter_code
_entity_poly.pdbx_strand_id
1 'polypeptide(L)'
;MKTQDIVRRLWDEAGRGNIAVWADGTITLVPKDYKGETGGKKPVAILKPIALVNKYDFLDFALADEELLTTIEETIRAGGGTVSRG
;
A
#
# COMPACT_ATOMS: atom_id res chain seq x y z
N MET A 1 -0.94 -10.35 -6.53
CA MET A 1 -0.59 -9.71 -5.24
C MET A 1 -1.83 -9.71 -4.36
N LYS A 2 -1.73 -10.13 -3.09
CA LYS A 2 -2.88 -10.14 -2.16
C LYS A 2 -2.98 -8.83 -1.39
N THR A 3 -4.19 -8.31 -1.17
CA THR A 3 -4.43 -7.09 -0.40
C THR A 3 -3.83 -7.18 1.02
N GLN A 4 -3.98 -8.31 1.68
CA GLN A 4 -3.48 -8.54 3.05
C GLN A 4 -1.94 -8.51 3.11
N ASP A 5 -1.23 -8.92 2.06
CA ASP A 5 0.24 -8.84 2.03
C ASP A 5 0.70 -7.38 1.94
N ILE A 6 -0.09 -6.52 1.29
CA ILE A 6 0.15 -5.07 1.26
C ILE A 6 -0.10 -4.48 2.64
N VAL A 7 -1.16 -4.89 3.34
CA VAL A 7 -1.43 -4.45 4.72
C VAL A 7 -0.26 -4.83 5.65
N ARG A 8 0.25 -6.06 5.57
CA ARG A 8 1.46 -6.47 6.32
C ARG A 8 2.65 -5.57 6.01
N ARG A 9 2.87 -5.26 4.73
CA ARG A 9 3.95 -4.35 4.31
C ARG A 9 3.76 -2.94 4.86
N LEU A 10 2.54 -2.41 4.83
CA LEU A 10 2.21 -1.11 5.42
C LEU A 10 2.49 -1.11 6.92
N TRP A 11 2.18 -2.19 7.62
CA TRP A 11 2.48 -2.36 9.03
C TRP A 11 3.99 -2.36 9.32
N ASP A 12 4.75 -3.19 8.61
CA ASP A 12 6.20 -3.33 8.80
C ASP A 12 6.97 -2.03 8.50
N GLU A 13 6.49 -1.26 7.51
CA GLU A 13 7.12 -0.01 7.07
C GLU A 13 6.50 1.24 7.72
N ALA A 14 5.57 1.07 8.67
CA ALA A 14 4.98 2.18 9.39
C ALA A 14 6.08 3.01 10.08
N GLY A 15 6.07 4.32 9.83
CA GLY A 15 7.07 5.25 10.34
C GLY A 15 8.32 5.41 9.47
N ARG A 16 8.60 4.49 8.53
CA ARG A 16 9.81 4.54 7.68
C ARG A 16 9.64 5.37 6.41
N GLY A 17 8.45 5.39 5.82
CA GLY A 17 8.19 6.11 4.58
C GLY A 17 6.80 5.84 4.02
N ASN A 18 6.66 6.08 2.71
CA ASN A 18 5.49 5.67 1.94
C ASN A 18 5.82 4.40 1.15
N ILE A 19 4.79 3.70 0.72
CA ILE A 19 4.94 2.49 -0.10
C ILE A 19 4.49 2.78 -1.52
N ALA A 20 5.38 2.57 -2.48
CA ALA A 20 5.05 2.59 -3.91
C ALA A 20 4.76 1.16 -4.38
N VAL A 21 3.58 0.97 -4.98
CA VAL A 21 3.18 -0.27 -5.65
C VAL A 21 3.36 -0.07 -7.15
N TRP A 22 4.04 -0.99 -7.82
CA TRP A 22 4.37 -0.90 -9.23
C TRP A 22 3.48 -1.80 -10.10
N ALA A 23 3.45 -1.55 -11.40
CA ALA A 23 2.60 -2.29 -12.34
C ALA A 23 2.96 -3.78 -12.46
N ASP A 24 4.22 -4.13 -12.19
CA ASP A 24 4.70 -5.52 -12.14
C ASP A 24 4.39 -6.21 -10.79
N GLY A 25 3.68 -5.52 -9.89
CA GLY A 25 3.33 -6.02 -8.56
C GLY A 25 4.46 -5.91 -7.52
N THR A 26 5.61 -5.32 -7.88
CA THR A 26 6.64 -5.02 -6.89
C THR A 26 6.20 -3.90 -5.95
N ILE A 27 6.75 -3.93 -4.74
CA ILE A 27 6.47 -2.96 -3.68
C ILE A 27 7.81 -2.42 -3.17
N THR A 28 7.97 -1.10 -3.14
CA THR A 28 9.19 -0.44 -2.67
C THR A 28 8.87 0.65 -1.66
N LEU A 29 9.74 0.79 -0.65
CA LEU A 29 9.72 1.95 0.25
C LEU A 29 10.22 3.18 -0.49
N VAL A 30 9.49 4.28 -0.39
CA VAL A 30 9.86 5.57 -0.95
C VAL A 30 9.79 6.66 0.14
N PRO A 31 10.59 7.73 0.03
CA PRO A 31 10.55 8.85 0.96
C PRO A 31 9.15 9.47 1.09
N LYS A 32 8.91 10.17 2.20
CA LYS A 32 7.59 10.81 2.48
C LYS A 32 7.24 11.88 1.44
N ASP A 33 8.25 12.55 0.89
CA ASP A 33 8.19 13.60 -0.13
C ASP A 33 8.36 13.07 -1.57
N TYR A 34 8.23 11.75 -1.76
CA TYR A 34 8.38 11.11 -3.07
C TYR A 34 7.42 11.71 -4.11
N LYS A 35 7.99 12.18 -5.23
CA LYS A 35 7.28 12.91 -6.29
C LYS A 35 6.46 12.05 -7.24
N GLY A 36 6.45 10.73 -7.04
CA GLY A 36 5.64 9.81 -7.85
C GLY A 36 6.32 9.29 -9.12
N GLU A 37 7.63 9.41 -9.25
CA GLU A 37 8.37 8.86 -10.39
C GLU A 37 9.77 8.37 -9.98
N THR A 38 10.15 7.18 -10.45
CA THR A 38 11.50 6.61 -10.33
C THR A 38 11.93 6.07 -11.68
N GLY A 39 13.01 6.60 -12.24
CA GLY A 39 13.57 6.12 -13.51
C GLY A 39 12.59 6.17 -14.68
N GLY A 40 11.77 7.23 -14.79
CA GLY A 40 10.75 7.37 -15.84
C GLY A 40 9.49 6.51 -15.65
N LYS A 41 9.43 5.73 -14.57
CA LYS A 41 8.28 4.88 -14.24
C LYS A 41 7.48 5.52 -13.10
N LYS A 42 6.15 5.46 -13.22
CA LYS A 42 5.22 5.87 -12.17
C LYS A 42 4.66 4.62 -11.49
N PRO A 43 4.56 4.60 -10.16
CA PRO A 43 3.86 3.52 -9.46
C PRO A 43 2.36 3.59 -9.77
N VAL A 44 1.69 2.45 -9.68
CA VAL A 44 0.23 2.37 -9.80
C VAL A 44 -0.45 2.92 -8.54
N ALA A 45 0.20 2.81 -7.38
CA ALA A 45 -0.30 3.40 -6.15
C ALA A 45 0.84 3.87 -5.24
N ILE A 46 0.58 4.94 -4.49
CA ILE A 46 1.44 5.39 -3.39
C ILE A 46 0.59 5.35 -2.13
N LEU A 47 0.88 4.38 -1.28
CA LEU A 47 0.15 4.14 -0.05
C LEU A 47 0.93 4.76 1.12
N LYS A 48 0.21 5.32 2.08
CA LYS A 48 0.78 6.01 3.25
C LYS A 48 0.56 5.16 4.50
N PRO A 49 1.55 4.36 4.95
CA PRO A 49 1.44 3.51 6.14
C PRO A 49 0.81 4.18 7.35
N ILE A 50 1.33 5.34 7.76
CA ILE A 50 0.87 6.03 8.97
C ILE A 50 -0.61 6.41 8.88
N ALA A 51 -1.08 6.83 7.71
CA ALA A 51 -2.48 7.21 7.53
C ALA A 51 -3.42 6.00 7.48
N LEU A 52 -2.92 4.85 6.99
CA LEU A 52 -3.73 3.67 6.73
C LEU A 52 -3.79 2.72 7.92
N VAL A 53 -2.65 2.41 8.56
CA VAL A 53 -2.57 1.33 9.55
C VAL A 53 -2.33 1.81 10.99
N ASN A 54 -1.93 3.07 11.21
CA ASN A 54 -1.58 3.55 12.57
C ASN A 54 -2.82 3.80 13.47
N LYS A 55 -4.03 3.64 12.93
CA LYS A 55 -5.29 3.72 13.67
C LYS A 55 -5.69 2.40 14.33
N TYR A 56 -4.99 1.30 14.05
CA TYR A 56 -5.27 -0.02 14.60
C TYR A 56 -4.26 -0.38 15.69
N ASP A 57 -4.75 -0.94 16.79
CA ASP A 57 -3.89 -1.40 17.89
C ASP A 57 -3.13 -2.69 17.55
N PHE A 58 -3.69 -3.52 16.67
CA PHE A 58 -3.12 -4.81 16.27
C PHE A 58 -3.22 -5.04 14.76
N LEU A 59 -2.22 -5.73 14.20
CA LEU A 59 -2.19 -6.11 12.78
C LEU A 59 -3.43 -6.91 12.37
N ASP A 60 -3.92 -7.81 13.24
CA ASP A 60 -5.10 -8.63 12.93
C ASP A 60 -6.36 -7.79 12.69
N PHE A 61 -6.50 -6.64 13.37
CA PHE A 61 -7.61 -5.72 13.11
C PHE A 61 -7.47 -5.07 11.74
N ALA A 62 -6.26 -4.63 11.36
CA ALA A 62 -6.01 -4.09 10.03
C ALA A 62 -6.22 -5.14 8.93
N LEU A 63 -5.86 -6.40 9.17
CA LEU A 63 -6.03 -7.50 8.21
C LEU A 63 -7.49 -7.89 7.99
N ALA A 64 -8.36 -7.65 8.98
CA ALA A 64 -9.79 -7.95 8.93
C ALA A 64 -10.67 -6.74 8.57
N ASP A 65 -10.10 -5.54 8.45
CA ASP A 65 -10.85 -4.32 8.19
C ASP A 65 -11.23 -4.19 6.70
N GLU A 66 -12.51 -4.42 6.43
CA GLU A 66 -13.08 -4.40 5.08
C GLU A 66 -12.93 -3.04 4.37
N GLU A 67 -12.99 -1.94 5.11
CA GLU A 67 -12.86 -0.59 4.55
C GLU A 67 -11.41 -0.32 4.11
N LEU A 68 -10.43 -0.69 4.94
CA LEU A 68 -9.01 -0.60 4.63
C LEU A 68 -8.66 -1.45 3.41
N LEU A 69 -9.10 -2.72 3.41
CA LEU A 69 -8.85 -3.63 2.30
C LEU A 69 -9.43 -3.06 1.00
N THR A 70 -10.68 -2.59 1.03
CA THR A 70 -11.34 -2.00 -0.15
C THR A 70 -10.62 -0.74 -0.62
N THR A 71 -10.23 0.15 0.30
CA THR A 71 -9.49 1.38 -0.01
C THR A 71 -8.17 1.09 -0.74
N ILE A 72 -7.40 0.11 -0.25
CA ILE A 72 -6.14 -0.31 -0.89
C ILE A 72 -6.42 -0.87 -2.28
N GLU A 73 -7.43 -1.73 -2.40
CA GLU A 73 -7.77 -2.36 -3.67
C GLU A 73 -8.21 -1.36 -4.74
N GLU A 74 -9.10 -0.44 -4.38
CA GLU A 74 -9.57 0.63 -5.28
C GLU A 74 -8.42 1.54 -5.70
N THR A 75 -7.55 1.93 -4.76
CA THR A 75 -6.39 2.77 -5.06
C THR A 75 -5.46 2.11 -6.08
N ILE A 76 -5.21 0.81 -5.94
CA ILE A 76 -4.37 0.06 -6.88
C ILE A 76 -5.05 -0.11 -8.24
N ARG A 77 -6.34 -0.45 -8.26
CA ARG A 77 -7.11 -0.63 -9.50
C ARG A 77 -7.24 0.69 -10.27
N ALA A 78 -7.45 1.81 -9.58
CA ALA A 78 -7.50 3.14 -10.20
C ALA A 78 -6.18 3.52 -10.89
N GLY A 79 -5.05 3.04 -10.38
CA GLY A 79 -3.74 3.19 -11.00
C GLY A 79 -3.41 2.20 -12.12
N GLY A 80 -4.36 1.32 -12.50
CA GLY A 80 -4.14 0.27 -13.49
C GLY A 80 -3.42 -0.98 -12.95
N GLY A 81 -3.29 -1.11 -11.63
CA GLY A 81 -2.72 -2.28 -10.98
C GLY A 81 -3.74 -3.41 -10.78
N THR A 82 -3.23 -4.62 -10.50
CA THR A 82 -4.06 -5.79 -10.19
C THR A 82 -3.81 -6.28 -8.77
N VAL A 83 -4.88 -6.52 -8.03
CA VAL A 83 -4.83 -7.03 -6.65
C VAL A 83 -6.04 -7.92 -6.39
N SER A 84 -5.80 -9.00 -5.65
CA SER A 84 -6.81 -9.97 -5.26
C SER A 84 -7.00 -9.94 -3.75
N ARG A 85 -8.23 -10.09 -3.29
CA ARG A 85 -8.49 -10.37 -1.88
C ARG A 85 -7.98 -11.76 -1.52
N GLY A 86 -7.27 -11.85 -0.40
CA GLY A 86 -6.58 -13.04 0.07
C GLY A 86 -7.36 -13.87 1.06
#